data_AF-A0A1F4ER14-F1
#
_entry.id   AF-A0A1F4ER14-F1
#
_cell.length_a   1.000
_cell.length_b   1.000
_cell.length_c   1.000
_cell.angle_alpha   90.00
_cell.angle_beta   90.00
_cell.angle_gamma   90.00
#
_symmetry.space_group_name_H-M   'P 1'
#
loop_
_entity.id
_entity.type
_entity.pdbx_description
1 polymer ?
#
loop_
_entity_poly.entity_id
_entity_poly.type
_entity_poly.pdbx_seq_one_letter_code
_entity_poly.pdbx_strand_id
1 'polypeptide(L)'
;MIPRKEFRGSASLGWLNAYLYHIGLAVIAFGYLPHIQFVERLTGISWPALPAPVMYIAAGATVVSLLIALQERLADPVRRLLSGFDDYFSWFVVVLPLATGMAALNQPPLPAVGAPLYPLPVAIHLLSVELLLVWLPFGRLGHAFLVFFSRGITGAALERRGTAI
;
A
#
# COMPACT_ATOMS: atom_id res chain seq x y z
N MET A 1 -20.69 6.79 -3.55
CA MET A 1 -21.08 7.45 -4.82
C MET A 1 -21.13 6.39 -5.91
N ILE A 2 -22.29 6.15 -6.51
CA ILE A 2 -22.43 5.18 -7.61
C ILE A 2 -22.18 5.92 -8.93
N PRO A 3 -21.28 5.44 -9.82
CA PRO A 3 -21.01 6.10 -11.10
C PRO A 3 -22.26 6.18 -11.99
N ARG A 4 -22.46 7.34 -12.65
CA ARG A 4 -23.55 7.54 -13.61
C ARG A 4 -23.39 6.63 -14.83
N LYS A 5 -24.51 6.28 -15.48
CA LYS A 5 -24.57 5.21 -16.50
C LYS A 5 -23.66 5.47 -17.71
N GLU A 6 -23.40 6.74 -18.03
CA GLU A 6 -22.57 7.22 -19.13
C GLU A 6 -21.07 6.91 -18.91
N PHE A 7 -20.65 6.73 -17.65
CA PHE A 7 -19.28 6.38 -17.27
C PHE A 7 -19.12 4.90 -16.88
N ARG A 8 -20.19 4.10 -16.94
CA ARG A 8 -20.13 2.66 -16.58
C ARG A 8 -19.30 1.83 -17.56
N GLY A 9 -19.12 2.29 -18.79
CA GLY A 9 -18.18 1.69 -19.76
C GLY A 9 -16.72 2.01 -19.48
N SER A 10 -16.40 2.85 -18.48
CA SER A 10 -15.06 3.37 -18.20
C SER A 10 -14.43 2.81 -16.91
N ALA A 11 -14.96 1.72 -16.34
CA ALA A 11 -14.21 0.95 -15.34
C ALA A 11 -13.02 0.28 -16.05
N SER A 12 -12.00 1.08 -16.35
CA SER A 12 -10.77 0.61 -16.97
C SER A 12 -10.11 -0.37 -16.01
N LEU A 13 -9.43 -1.37 -16.57
CA LEU A 13 -8.65 -2.33 -15.81
C LEU A 13 -7.72 -1.62 -14.81
N GLY A 14 -7.11 -0.49 -15.23
CA GLY A 14 -6.30 0.37 -14.37
C GLY A 14 -7.04 0.96 -13.16
N TRP A 15 -8.31 1.36 -13.28
CA TRP A 15 -9.09 1.86 -12.13
C TRP A 15 -9.36 0.75 -11.13
N LEU A 16 -9.85 -0.40 -11.61
CA LEU A 16 -10.15 -1.54 -10.74
C LEU A 16 -8.88 -2.05 -10.05
N ASN A 17 -7.79 -2.17 -10.82
CA ASN A 17 -6.48 -2.58 -10.32
C ASN A 17 -5.97 -1.60 -9.25
N ALA A 18 -6.17 -0.29 -9.45
CA ALA A 18 -5.84 0.72 -8.46
C ALA A 18 -6.53 0.50 -7.12
N TYR A 19 -7.84 0.28 -7.12
CA TYR A 19 -8.56 -0.02 -5.87
C TYR A 19 -8.08 -1.33 -5.24
N LEU A 20 -7.83 -2.35 -6.06
CA LEU A 20 -7.45 -3.67 -5.57
C LEU A 20 -6.14 -3.64 -4.78
N TYR A 21 -5.08 -3.01 -5.31
CA TYR A 21 -3.82 -2.93 -4.56
C TYR A 21 -3.90 -1.96 -3.37
N HIS A 22 -4.68 -0.86 -3.42
CA HIS A 22 -4.81 0.03 -2.25
C HIS A 22 -5.58 -0.61 -1.10
N ILE A 23 -6.70 -1.28 -1.39
CA ILE A 23 -7.47 -2.01 -0.38
C ILE A 23 -6.61 -3.14 0.18
N GLY A 24 -5.92 -3.87 -0.68
CA GLY A 24 -5.00 -4.94 -0.27
C GLY A 24 -3.87 -4.42 0.63
N LEU A 25 -3.21 -3.31 0.27
CA LEU A 25 -2.20 -2.67 1.12
C LEU A 25 -2.75 -2.26 2.48
N ALA A 26 -3.96 -1.67 2.54
CA ALA A 26 -4.60 -1.31 3.81
C ALA A 26 -4.91 -2.55 4.67
N VAL A 27 -5.43 -3.61 4.06
CA VAL A 27 -5.68 -4.89 4.73
C VAL A 27 -4.38 -5.48 5.26
N ILE A 28 -3.28 -5.42 4.52
CA ILE A 28 -1.98 -5.96 4.95
C ILE A 28 -1.41 -5.16 6.12
N ALA A 29 -1.36 -3.83 5.98
CA ALA A 29 -0.78 -2.93 6.96
C ALA A 29 -1.56 -2.89 8.28
N PHE A 30 -2.90 -2.95 8.23
CA PHE A 30 -3.73 -2.82 9.43
C PHE A 30 -4.38 -4.13 9.88
N GLY A 31 -4.54 -5.12 9.00
CA GLY A 31 -5.27 -6.37 9.33
C GLY A 31 -4.41 -7.51 9.86
N TYR A 32 -3.08 -7.44 9.69
CA TYR A 32 -2.19 -8.55 10.05
C TYR A 32 -1.69 -8.47 11.49
N LEU A 33 -1.71 -9.60 12.21
CA LEU A 33 -1.34 -9.66 13.64
C LEU A 33 0.05 -9.06 13.94
N PRO A 34 1.14 -9.36 13.21
CA PRO A 34 2.44 -8.76 13.46
C PRO A 34 2.45 -7.22 13.32
N HIS A 35 1.71 -6.66 12.37
CA HIS A 35 1.60 -5.19 12.22
C HIS A 35 0.81 -4.57 13.38
N ILE A 36 -0.26 -5.23 13.82
CA ILE A 36 -1.05 -4.78 14.98
C ILE A 36 -0.20 -4.80 16.24
N GLN A 37 0.55 -5.88 16.49
CA GLN A 37 1.46 -5.98 17.63
C GLN A 37 2.58 -4.94 17.58
N PHE A 38 3.07 -4.59 16.38
CA PHE A 38 4.00 -3.49 16.21
C PHE A 38 3.37 -2.16 16.64
N VAL A 39 2.16 -1.84 16.16
CA VAL A 39 1.43 -0.61 16.53
C VAL A 39 1.12 -0.56 18.02
N GLU A 40 0.69 -1.67 18.62
CA GLU A 40 0.41 -1.79 20.04
C GLU A 40 1.66 -1.51 20.88
N ARG A 41 2.83 -2.02 20.47
CA ARG A 41 4.10 -1.75 21.15
C ARG A 41 4.50 -0.28 21.07
N LEU A 42 4.19 0.40 19.97
CA LEU A 42 4.55 1.82 19.77
C LEU A 42 3.57 2.78 20.43
N THR A 43 2.27 2.45 20.44
CA THR A 43 1.19 3.40 20.75
C THR A 43 0.27 2.95 21.89
N GLY A 44 0.30 1.69 22.27
CA GLY A 44 -0.64 1.07 23.22
C GLY A 44 -2.02 0.76 22.63
N ILE A 45 -2.27 1.04 21.35
CA ILE A 45 -3.55 0.81 20.68
C ILE A 45 -3.51 -0.52 19.93
N SER A 46 -4.55 -1.35 20.09
CA SER A 46 -4.71 -2.61 19.37
C SER A 46 -6.16 -2.87 18.93
N TRP A 47 -6.32 -3.79 17.99
CA TRP A 47 -7.61 -4.23 17.47
C TRP A 47 -7.55 -5.70 17.00
N PRO A 48 -8.69 -6.37 16.76
CA PRO A 48 -8.68 -7.77 16.34
C PRO A 48 -8.01 -7.97 14.97
N ALA A 49 -7.11 -8.95 14.88
CA ALA A 49 -6.48 -9.35 13.63
C ALA A 49 -7.46 -10.07 12.70
N LEU A 50 -7.26 -9.93 11.39
CA LEU A 50 -7.99 -10.70 10.39
C LEU A 50 -7.49 -12.16 10.34
N PRO A 51 -8.34 -13.11 9.90
CA PRO A 51 -7.92 -14.50 9.71
C PRO A 51 -6.76 -14.61 8.71
N ALA A 52 -5.79 -15.49 9.01
CA ALA A 52 -4.61 -15.69 8.16
C ALA A 52 -4.92 -15.95 6.67
N PRO A 53 -5.96 -16.73 6.29
CA PRO A 53 -6.30 -16.93 4.88
C PRO A 53 -6.67 -15.62 4.15
N VAL A 54 -7.38 -14.72 4.83
CA VAL A 54 -7.75 -13.40 4.28
C VAL A 54 -6.50 -12.59 3.99
N MET A 55 -5.53 -12.64 4.90
CA MET A 55 -4.26 -11.93 4.77
C MET A 55 -3.41 -12.47 3.62
N TYR A 56 -3.33 -13.79 3.45
CA TYR A 56 -2.58 -14.39 2.35
C TYR A 56 -3.21 -14.12 0.99
N ILE A 57 -4.54 -14.17 0.90
CA ILE A 57 -5.26 -13.79 -0.32
C ILE A 57 -5.04 -12.31 -0.64
N ALA A 58 -5.16 -11.43 0.36
CA ALA A 58 -4.93 -10.00 0.19
C ALA A 58 -3.48 -9.71 -0.25
N ALA A 59 -2.49 -10.35 0.36
CA ALA A 59 -1.08 -10.21 -0.01
C ALA A 59 -0.82 -10.66 -1.46
N GLY A 60 -1.27 -11.87 -1.81
CA GLY A 60 -1.13 -12.41 -3.17
C GLY A 60 -1.81 -11.51 -4.22
N ALA A 61 -3.06 -11.11 -3.96
CA ALA A 61 -3.81 -10.22 -4.86
C ALA A 61 -3.13 -8.86 -5.01
N THR A 62 -2.57 -8.30 -3.92
CA THR A 62 -1.85 -7.02 -3.95
C THR A 62 -0.59 -7.10 -4.79
N VAL A 63 0.21 -8.16 -4.62
CA VAL A 63 1.44 -8.37 -5.41
C VAL A 63 1.11 -8.49 -6.89
N VAL A 64 0.13 -9.32 -7.25
CA VAL A 64 -0.31 -9.46 -8.66
C VAL A 64 -0.81 -8.13 -9.21
N SER A 65 -1.59 -7.37 -8.44
CA SER A 65 -2.12 -6.07 -8.85
C SER A 65 -1.02 -5.01 -9.06
N LEU A 66 0.02 -5.02 -8.21
CA LEU A 66 1.18 -4.14 -8.37
C LEU A 66 2.02 -4.52 -9.59
N LEU A 67 2.14 -5.82 -9.93
CA LEU A 67 2.78 -6.28 -11.16
C LEU A 67 1.97 -5.86 -12.40
N ILE A 68 0.65 -5.98 -12.36
CA ILE A 68 -0.24 -5.46 -13.42
C ILE A 68 -0.05 -3.95 -13.56
N ALA A 69 -0.01 -3.18 -12.47
CA ALA A 69 0.20 -1.74 -12.51
C ALA A 69 1.54 -1.35 -13.16
N LEU A 70 2.60 -2.10 -12.88
CA LEU A 70 3.89 -1.93 -13.54
C LEU A 70 3.81 -2.29 -15.03
N GLN A 71 3.18 -3.42 -15.36
CA GLN A 71 3.02 -3.87 -16.74
C GLN A 71 2.25 -2.85 -17.59
N GLU A 72 1.12 -2.33 -17.10
CA GLU A 72 0.36 -1.32 -17.82
C GLU A 72 1.19 -0.03 -18.04
N ARG A 73 2.03 0.34 -17.07
CA ARG A 73 2.91 1.50 -17.18
C ARG A 73 4.00 1.31 -18.22
N LEU A 74 4.57 0.10 -18.32
CA LEU A 74 5.63 -0.22 -19.27
C LEU A 74 5.11 -0.45 -20.69
N ALA A 75 3.90 -1.02 -20.82
CA ALA A 75 3.28 -1.38 -22.09
C ALA A 75 2.64 -0.18 -22.81
N ASP A 76 2.08 0.77 -22.06
CA ASP A 76 1.48 1.96 -22.65
C ASP A 76 2.56 3.03 -22.93
N PRO A 77 2.78 3.43 -24.20
CA PRO A 77 3.85 4.35 -24.56
C PRO A 77 3.67 5.74 -23.96
N VAL A 78 2.43 6.19 -23.75
CA VAL A 78 2.13 7.49 -23.16
C VAL A 78 2.42 7.46 -21.65
N ARG A 79 1.97 6.41 -20.94
CA ARG A 79 2.28 6.24 -19.52
C ARG A 79 3.77 6.09 -19.30
N ARG A 80 4.46 5.35 -20.15
CA ARG A 80 5.91 5.18 -20.08
C ARG A 80 6.66 6.50 -20.31
N LEU A 81 6.23 7.29 -21.29
CA LEU A 81 6.80 8.62 -21.57
C LEU A 81 6.64 9.59 -20.40
N LEU A 82 5.51 9.52 -19.69
CA LEU A 82 5.20 10.37 -18.53
C LEU A 82 5.79 9.84 -17.20
N SER A 83 6.35 8.63 -17.19
CA SER A 83 6.88 8.02 -15.96
C SER A 83 8.33 8.41 -15.74
N GLY A 84 8.63 8.92 -14.55
CA GLY A 84 9.98 9.27 -14.12
C GLY A 84 10.60 8.25 -13.17
N PHE A 85 11.80 8.56 -12.66
CA PHE A 85 12.47 7.77 -11.62
C PHE A 85 11.56 7.55 -10.40
N ASP A 86 10.88 8.60 -9.94
CA ASP A 86 9.99 8.57 -8.78
C ASP A 86 8.86 7.54 -8.94
N ASP A 87 8.26 7.39 -10.13
CA ASP A 87 7.20 6.41 -10.36
C ASP A 87 7.66 4.97 -10.13
N TYR A 88 8.85 4.61 -10.65
CA TYR A 88 9.40 3.26 -10.53
C TYR A 88 10.01 3.02 -9.15
N PHE A 89 10.69 4.00 -8.58
CA PHE A 89 11.28 3.88 -7.26
C PHE A 89 10.20 3.82 -6.17
N SER A 90 9.14 4.64 -6.27
CA SER A 90 7.97 4.56 -5.39
C SER A 90 7.28 3.19 -5.47
N TRP A 91 7.14 2.61 -6.68
CA TRP A 91 6.63 1.24 -6.83
C TRP A 91 7.56 0.22 -6.16
N PHE A 92 8.87 0.34 -6.35
CA PHE A 92 9.86 -0.57 -5.76
C PHE A 92 9.82 -0.55 -4.23
N VAL A 93 9.81 0.63 -3.60
CA VAL A 93 9.79 0.73 -2.13
C VAL A 93 8.47 0.27 -1.52
N VAL A 94 7.37 0.21 -2.28
CA VAL A 94 6.10 -0.41 -1.85
C VAL A 94 6.14 -1.93 -1.98
N VAL A 95 6.70 -2.45 -3.07
CA VAL A 95 6.81 -3.90 -3.32
C VAL A 95 7.83 -4.54 -2.38
N LEU A 96 8.91 -3.83 -2.03
CA LEU A 96 9.98 -4.36 -1.19
C LEU A 96 9.49 -4.89 0.17
N PRO A 97 8.74 -4.14 1.01
CA PRO A 97 8.20 -4.64 2.27
C PRO A 97 7.17 -5.76 2.07
N LEU A 98 6.40 -5.75 0.97
CA LEU A 98 5.52 -6.87 0.65
C LEU A 98 6.33 -8.16 0.41
N ALA A 99 7.38 -8.08 -0.40
CA ALA A 99 8.22 -9.23 -0.74
C ALA A 99 8.99 -9.77 0.48
N THR A 100 9.61 -8.87 1.27
CA THR A 100 10.36 -9.24 2.47
C THR A 100 9.44 -9.74 3.59
N GLY A 101 8.23 -9.17 3.71
CA GLY A 101 7.22 -9.59 4.68
C GLY A 101 6.69 -10.99 4.36
N MET A 102 6.42 -11.28 3.08
CA MET A 102 6.05 -12.63 2.63
C MET A 102 7.16 -13.65 2.90
N ALA A 103 8.43 -13.28 2.68
CA ALA A 103 9.57 -14.13 3.01
C ALA A 103 9.72 -14.38 4.53
N ALA A 104 9.22 -13.48 5.37
CA ALA A 104 9.25 -13.60 6.83
C ALA A 104 8.08 -14.42 7.42
N LEU A 105 7.09 -14.85 6.63
CA LEU A 105 5.89 -15.56 7.12
C LEU A 105 6.19 -16.90 7.83
N ASN A 106 7.29 -17.57 7.47
CA ASN A 106 7.65 -18.87 8.03
C ASN A 106 8.54 -18.76 9.28
N GLN A 107 8.66 -17.57 9.88
CA GLN A 107 9.45 -17.40 11.10
C GLN A 107 8.66 -17.88 12.32
N PRO A 108 9.31 -18.65 13.24
CA PRO A 108 8.65 -19.09 14.45
C PRO A 108 8.28 -17.88 15.33
N PRO A 109 7.11 -17.91 16.01
CA PRO A 109 6.60 -16.79 16.80
C PRO A 109 7.43 -16.46 18.04
N LEU A 110 8.37 -17.32 18.44
CA LEU A 110 9.29 -17.10 19.55
C LEU A 110 10.73 -17.39 19.10
N PRO A 111 11.69 -16.48 19.34
CA PRO A 111 13.10 -16.79 19.12
C PRO A 111 13.49 -17.99 20.00
N ALA A 112 14.16 -18.98 19.41
CA ALA A 112 14.77 -20.07 20.18
C ALA A 112 15.73 -19.48 21.23
N VAL A 113 15.94 -20.17 22.34
CA VAL A 113 16.88 -19.72 23.38
C VAL A 113 18.27 -19.51 22.75
N GLY A 114 18.77 -18.28 22.78
CA GLY A 114 20.04 -17.87 22.13
C GLY A 114 19.92 -17.37 20.69
N ALA A 115 18.72 -17.30 20.12
CA ALA A 115 18.48 -16.71 18.80
C ALA A 115 18.46 -15.17 18.86
N PRO A 116 18.79 -14.48 17.75
CA PRO A 116 18.70 -13.03 17.67
C PRO A 116 17.29 -12.53 18.01
N LEU A 117 17.21 -11.36 18.66
CA LEU A 117 15.95 -10.68 19.00
C LEU A 117 15.04 -10.47 17.78
N TYR A 118 15.65 -10.31 16.60
CA TYR A 118 14.97 -10.31 15.30
C TYR A 118 15.69 -11.28 14.35
N PRO A 119 15.03 -12.35 13.89
CA PRO A 119 15.56 -13.17 12.81
C PRO A 119 15.88 -12.31 11.59
N LEU A 120 16.95 -12.65 10.86
CA LEU A 120 17.41 -11.90 9.69
C LEU A 120 16.27 -11.50 8.71
N PRO A 121 15.28 -12.36 8.39
CA PRO A 121 14.17 -11.99 7.51
C PRO A 121 13.31 -10.84 8.06
N VAL A 122 13.07 -10.81 9.38
CA VAL A 122 12.31 -9.74 10.04
C VAL A 122 13.12 -8.45 10.03
N ALA A 123 14.43 -8.52 10.28
CA ALA A 123 15.31 -7.34 10.21
C ALA A 123 15.33 -6.72 8.80
N ILE A 124 15.43 -7.56 7.75
CA ILE A 124 15.36 -7.09 6.35
C ILE A 124 13.99 -6.47 6.04
N HIS A 125 12.90 -7.06 6.56
CA HIS A 125 11.57 -6.48 6.41
C HIS A 125 11.48 -5.10 7.07
N LEU A 126 11.93 -4.95 8.32
CA LEU A 126 11.94 -3.67 9.01
C LEU A 126 12.80 -2.62 8.29
N LEU A 127 13.99 -2.99 7.78
CA LEU A 127 14.81 -2.08 6.96
C LEU A 127 14.09 -1.63 5.68
N SER A 128 13.32 -2.53 5.04
CA SER A 128 12.53 -2.16 3.87
C SER A 128 11.35 -1.23 4.21
N VAL A 129 10.78 -1.37 5.41
CA VAL A 129 9.75 -0.45 5.92
C VAL A 129 10.35 0.91 6.27
N GLU A 130 11.52 0.95 6.90
CA GLU A 130 12.24 2.20 7.18
C GLU A 130 12.55 2.96 5.88
N LEU A 131 13.02 2.26 4.84
CA LEU A 131 13.21 2.86 3.52
C LEU A 131 11.90 3.42 2.96
N LEU A 132 10.79 2.68 3.06
CA LEU A 132 9.47 3.16 2.65
C LEU A 132 9.11 4.44 3.39
N LEU A 133 9.26 4.48 4.72
CA LEU A 133 8.91 5.63 5.55
C LEU A 133 9.78 6.87 5.25
N VAL A 134 11.07 6.66 5.00
CA VAL A 134 11.99 7.73 4.59
C VAL A 134 11.61 8.29 3.21
N TRP A 135 11.23 7.44 2.26
CA TRP A 135 10.83 7.88 0.91
C TRP A 135 9.43 8.49 0.86
N LEU A 136 8.56 8.09 1.79
CA LEU A 136 7.14 8.39 1.80
C LEU A 136 6.77 9.86 1.54
N PRO A 137 7.40 10.87 2.20
CA PRO A 137 7.00 12.26 2.03
C PRO A 137 7.55 12.91 0.74
N PHE A 138 8.53 12.31 0.08
CA PHE A 138 9.28 12.94 -1.02
C PHE A 138 8.86 12.46 -2.42
N GLY A 139 8.32 11.25 -2.53
CA GLY A 139 7.92 10.68 -3.82
C GLY A 139 6.43 10.74 -4.13
N ARG A 140 6.02 9.98 -5.14
CA ARG A 140 4.60 9.75 -5.49
C ARG A 140 3.80 9.19 -4.33
N LEU A 141 4.44 8.60 -3.31
CA LEU A 141 3.78 8.03 -2.13
C LEU A 141 3.15 9.06 -1.19
N GLY A 142 3.54 10.34 -1.27
CA GLY A 142 3.02 11.38 -0.38
C GLY A 142 1.49 11.52 -0.42
N HIS A 143 0.85 11.07 -1.51
CA HIS A 143 -0.61 11.02 -1.61
C HIS A 143 -1.28 10.20 -0.49
N ALA A 144 -0.58 9.25 0.12
CA ALA A 144 -1.10 8.45 1.24
C ALA A 144 -1.58 9.32 2.41
N PHE A 145 -0.97 10.50 2.61
CA PHE A 145 -1.37 11.47 3.63
C PHE A 145 -2.02 12.72 3.03
N LEU A 146 -1.53 13.17 1.88
CA LEU A 146 -1.99 14.41 1.25
C LEU A 146 -3.37 14.30 0.58
N VAL A 147 -3.92 13.08 0.41
CA VAL A 147 -5.24 12.89 -0.22
C VAL A 147 -6.33 13.65 0.52
N PHE A 148 -6.34 13.66 1.86
CA PHE A 148 -7.39 14.34 2.63
C PHE A 148 -7.31 15.87 2.48
N PHE A 149 -6.10 16.43 2.56
CA PHE A 149 -5.86 17.86 2.42
C PHE A 149 -6.17 18.34 0.99
N SER A 150 -5.68 17.63 -0.03
CA SER A 150 -5.92 17.98 -1.42
C SER A 150 -7.41 17.94 -1.77
N ARG A 151 -8.16 16.96 -1.25
CA ARG A 151 -9.62 16.88 -1.42
C ARG A 151 -10.36 17.99 -0.67
N GLY A 152 -9.96 18.30 0.55
CA GLY A 152 -10.53 19.41 1.33
C GLY A 152 -10.35 20.78 0.66
N ILE A 153 -9.13 21.08 0.19
CA ILE A 153 -8.85 22.33 -0.52
C ILE A 153 -9.65 22.42 -1.83
N THR A 154 -9.69 21.31 -2.59
CA THR A 154 -10.47 21.25 -3.84
C THR A 154 -11.97 21.46 -3.57
N GLY A 155 -12.51 20.83 -2.53
CA GLY A 155 -13.90 20.99 -2.11
C GLY A 155 -14.22 22.44 -1.76
N ALA A 156 -13.41 23.07 -0.90
CA ALA A 156 -13.59 24.47 -0.52
C ALA A 156 -13.48 25.44 -1.71
N ALA A 157 -12.60 25.14 -2.68
CA ALA A 157 -12.47 25.94 -3.90
C ALA A 157 -13.71 25.81 -4.81
N LEU A 158 -14.33 24.63 -4.88
CA LEU A 158 -15.55 24.38 -5.64
C LEU A 158 -16.77 24.99 -4.95
N GLU A 159 -16.85 24.94 -3.64
CA GLU A 159 -17.92 25.59 -2.85
C GLU A 159 -17.96 27.10 -3.14
N ARG A 160 -16.79 27.77 -3.14
CA ARG A 160 -16.68 29.20 -3.50
C ARG A 160 -17.17 29.53 -4.91
N ARG A 161 -17.29 28.53 -5.79
CA ARG A 161 -17.80 28.67 -7.17
C ARG A 161 -19.28 28.27 -7.31
N GLY A 162 -19.99 28.07 -6.18
CA GLY A 162 -21.42 27.74 -6.17
C GLY A 162 -21.73 26.27 -6.46
N THR A 163 -20.72 25.40 -6.44
CA THR A 163 -20.95 23.95 -6.53
C THR A 163 -21.47 23.46 -5.18
N ALA A 164 -22.71 22.96 -5.15
CA ALA A 164 -23.25 22.34 -3.94
C ALA A 164 -22.45 21.08 -3.60
N ILE A 165 -22.02 20.99 -2.35
CA ILE A 165 -21.27 19.85 -1.77
C ILE A 165 -22.22 18.67 -1.55
#